data_AF-A0A6M0A7N5-F1
#
_entry.id   AF-A0A6M0A7N5-F1
#
_cell.length_a   1.000
_cell.length_b   1.000
_cell.length_c   1.000
_cell.angle_alpha   90.00
_cell.angle_beta   90.00
_cell.angle_gamma   90.00
#
_symmetry.space_group_name_H-M   'P 1'
#
loop_
_entity.id
_entity.type
_entity.pdbx_description
1 polymer ?
#
loop_
_entity_poly.entity_id
_entity_poly.type
_entity_poly.pdbx_seq_one_letter_code
_entity_poly.pdbx_strand_id
1 'polypeptide(L)'
;VNQYSIDPFPGKTLPPSLPKEVLLERYHSHTEKCASCRGALANLQRLRLGLAVGTALVWVLLPLLVLLHPEVSIVTVIILTVAFLMSGGVWLLLGKLERQFYQGREIPPRNWPEKVDKEAKPR
;
A
#
# COMPACT_ATOMS: atom_id res chain seq x y z
N VAL A 1 -33.61 4.27 -14.19
CA VAL A 1 -32.86 5.55 -14.01
C VAL A 1 -32.17 5.98 -15.32
N ASN A 2 -32.76 5.73 -16.49
CA ASN A 2 -32.22 6.22 -17.76
C ASN A 2 -33.38 6.78 -18.59
N GLN A 3 -33.93 7.91 -18.12
CA GLN A 3 -35.11 8.58 -18.69
C GLN A 3 -34.72 9.75 -19.61
N TYR A 4 -33.42 9.96 -19.85
CA TYR A 4 -32.90 11.07 -20.64
C TYR A 4 -32.04 10.54 -21.78
N SER A 5 -32.62 10.49 -22.99
CA SER A 5 -31.90 10.27 -24.25
C SER A 5 -31.37 11.60 -24.79
N ILE A 6 -30.48 12.23 -24.03
CA ILE A 6 -29.79 13.45 -24.48
C ILE A 6 -28.33 13.05 -24.69
N ASP A 7 -27.81 13.29 -25.89
CA ASP A 7 -26.37 13.35 -26.10
C ASP A 7 -25.86 14.59 -25.36
N PRO A 8 -25.08 14.46 -24.27
CA PRO A 8 -24.60 15.62 -23.52
C PRO A 8 -23.59 16.47 -24.30
N PHE A 9 -23.04 15.96 -25.42
CA PHE A 9 -22.01 16.64 -26.20
C PHE A 9 -22.25 16.53 -27.71
N PRO A 10 -23.40 17.02 -28.23
CA PRO A 10 -23.75 16.85 -29.63
C PRO A 10 -22.75 17.57 -30.53
N GLY A 11 -22.18 16.84 -31.49
CA GLY A 11 -21.21 17.36 -32.45
C GLY A 11 -19.85 17.74 -31.87
N LYS A 12 -19.55 17.38 -30.62
CA LYS A 12 -18.24 17.63 -29.98
C LYS A 12 -17.49 16.32 -29.75
N THR A 13 -16.20 16.31 -30.04
CA THR A 13 -15.29 15.24 -29.63
C THR A 13 -14.75 15.54 -28.23
N LEU A 14 -14.72 14.52 -27.37
CA LEU A 14 -14.09 14.65 -26.07
C LEU A 14 -12.57 14.80 -26.22
N PRO A 15 -11.91 15.57 -25.34
CA PRO A 15 -10.45 15.57 -25.30
C PRO A 15 -9.92 14.16 -24.98
N PRO A 16 -8.67 13.86 -25.34
CA PRO A 16 -8.05 12.58 -24.98
C PRO A 16 -8.06 12.39 -23.45
N SER A 17 -8.18 11.14 -23.01
CA SER A 17 -8.11 10.82 -21.58
C SER A 17 -6.78 11.29 -21.00
N LEU A 18 -6.84 11.92 -19.82
CA LEU A 18 -5.66 12.21 -19.04
C LEU A 18 -4.96 10.91 -18.61
N PRO A 19 -3.64 10.96 -18.35
CA PRO A 19 -2.90 9.83 -17.80
C PRO A 19 -3.42 9.44 -16.41
N LYS A 20 -3.35 8.15 -16.11
CA LYS A 20 -3.94 7.56 -14.91
C LYS A 20 -3.37 8.15 -13.62
N GLU A 21 -2.10 8.50 -13.64
CA GLU A 21 -1.37 9.09 -12.52
C GLU A 21 -1.95 10.46 -12.13
N VAL A 22 -2.43 11.22 -13.13
CA VAL A 22 -3.10 12.51 -12.91
C VAL A 22 -4.54 12.28 -12.45
N LEU A 23 -5.25 11.33 -13.06
CA LEU A 23 -6.63 11.01 -12.69
C LEU A 23 -6.75 10.43 -11.26
N LEU A 24 -5.75 9.67 -10.81
CA LEU A 24 -5.70 9.06 -9.48
C LEU A 24 -4.92 9.92 -8.48
N GLU A 25 -4.52 11.15 -8.81
CA GLU A 25 -3.80 12.04 -7.89
C GLU A 25 -4.64 12.31 -6.64
N ARG A 26 -4.13 11.89 -5.48
CA ARG A 26 -4.79 12.06 -4.18
C ARG A 26 -4.04 13.02 -3.27
N TYR A 27 -2.73 13.16 -3.44
CA TYR A 27 -1.90 13.84 -2.48
C TYR A 27 -2.28 15.33 -2.33
N HIS A 28 -2.32 16.06 -3.44
CA HIS A 28 -2.67 17.47 -3.51
C HIS A 28 -4.19 17.71 -3.50
N SER A 29 -4.96 16.77 -4.05
CA SER A 29 -6.42 16.85 -3.98
C SER A 29 -6.96 16.64 -2.56
N HIS A 30 -6.27 15.84 -1.73
CA HIS A 30 -6.79 15.45 -0.41
C HIS A 30 -5.74 15.27 0.70
N THR A 31 -4.74 14.41 0.51
CA THR A 31 -3.89 13.93 1.64
C THR A 31 -3.17 15.07 2.36
N GLU A 32 -2.63 16.06 1.65
CA GLU A 32 -1.90 17.18 2.27
C GLU A 32 -2.82 18.12 3.09
N LYS A 33 -4.10 18.19 2.70
CA LYS A 33 -5.12 19.10 3.25
C LYS A 33 -5.88 18.49 4.42
N CYS A 34 -5.97 17.16 4.47
CA CYS A 34 -6.63 16.43 5.55
C CYS A 34 -5.63 16.11 6.68
N ALA A 35 -5.84 16.67 7.87
CA ALA A 35 -4.94 16.47 9.02
C ALA A 35 -4.76 14.99 9.40
N SER A 36 -5.83 14.21 9.37
CA SER A 36 -5.80 12.77 9.66
C SER A 36 -4.96 12.00 8.63
N CYS A 37 -5.19 12.24 7.33
CA CYS A 37 -4.45 11.55 6.26
C CYS A 37 -2.97 11.94 6.25
N ARG A 38 -2.65 13.23 6.41
CA ARG A 38 -1.27 13.70 6.50
C ARG A 38 -0.54 13.12 7.70
N GLY A 39 -1.19 13.07 8.86
CA GLY A 39 -0.63 12.45 10.07
C GLY A 39 -0.39 10.95 9.90
N ALA A 40 -1.34 10.24 9.29
CA ALA A 40 -1.21 8.82 8.99
C ALA A 40 -0.04 8.56 8.02
N LEU A 41 0.11 9.35 6.96
CA LEU A 41 1.23 9.25 6.02
C LEU A 41 2.58 9.49 6.72
N ALA A 42 2.70 10.53 7.53
CA ALA A 42 3.93 10.83 8.26
C ALA A 42 4.31 9.71 9.23
N ASN A 43 3.34 9.14 9.95
CA ASN A 43 3.57 8.03 10.86
C ASN A 43 3.98 6.75 10.11
N LEU A 44 3.36 6.49 8.95
CA LEU A 44 3.71 5.36 8.10
C LEU A 44 5.15 5.49 7.56
N GLN A 45 5.56 6.68 7.13
CA GLN A 45 6.93 6.96 6.69
C GLN A 45 7.95 6.77 7.82
N ARG A 46 7.65 7.26 9.03
CA ARG A 46 8.48 7.02 10.22
C ARG A 46 8.61 5.54 10.55
N LEU A 47 7.51 4.78 10.46
CA LEU A 47 7.51 3.34 10.69
C LEU A 47 8.38 2.62 9.66
N ARG A 48 8.26 2.96 8.37
CA ARG A 48 9.08 2.39 7.30
C ARG A 48 10.57 2.69 7.51
N LEU A 49 10.90 3.92 7.89
CA LEU A 49 12.27 4.31 8.18
C LEU A 49 12.82 3.55 9.39
N GLY A 50 12.07 3.49 10.49
CA GLY A 50 12.46 2.76 11.70
C GLY A 50 12.67 1.27 11.42
N LEU A 51 11.79 0.65 10.64
CA LEU A 51 11.93 -0.74 10.23
C LEU A 51 13.17 -0.97 9.37
N ALA A 52 13.45 -0.09 8.41
CA ALA A 52 14.64 -0.20 7.56
C ALA A 52 15.93 -0.05 8.36
N VAL A 53 16.01 0.95 9.24
CA VAL A 53 17.18 1.18 10.11
C VAL A 53 17.37 0.01 11.08
N GLY A 54 16.32 -0.42 11.77
CA GLY A 54 16.39 -1.55 12.70
C GLY A 54 16.82 -2.84 12.02
N THR A 55 16.29 -3.12 10.83
CA THR A 55 16.67 -4.29 10.03
C THR A 55 18.13 -4.22 9.59
N ALA A 56 18.60 -3.06 9.14
CA ALA A 56 20.00 -2.87 8.74
C ALA A 56 20.97 -3.06 9.91
N LEU A 57 20.62 -2.54 11.10
CA LEU A 57 21.41 -2.76 12.31
C LEU A 57 21.49 -4.24 12.69
N VAL A 58 20.35 -4.96 12.67
CA VAL A 58 20.35 -6.41 12.94
C VAL A 58 21.23 -7.16 11.94
N TRP A 59 21.16 -6.81 10.66
CA TRP A 59 21.96 -7.45 9.61
C TRP A 59 23.47 -7.27 9.81
N VAL A 60 23.90 -6.09 10.28
CA VAL A 60 25.32 -5.80 10.55
C VAL A 60 25.79 -6.41 11.88
N LEU A 61 24.95 -6.36 12.91
CA LEU A 61 25.32 -6.80 14.26
C LEU A 61 25.25 -8.33 14.42
N LEU A 62 24.38 -9.02 13.68
CA LEU A 62 24.26 -10.48 13.74
C LEU A 62 25.58 -11.23 13.44
N PRO A 63 26.30 -10.97 12.33
CA PRO A 63 27.57 -11.64 12.08
C PRO A 63 28.65 -11.28 13.11
N LEU A 64 28.64 -10.04 13.62
CA LEU A 64 29.56 -9.63 14.69
C LEU A 64 29.28 -10.42 15.98
N LEU A 65 28.01 -10.62 16.33
CA LEU A 65 27.60 -11.42 17.48
C LEU A 65 28.08 -12.87 17.36
N VAL A 66 27.87 -13.50 16.20
CA VAL A 66 28.31 -14.89 15.94
C VAL A 66 29.84 -15.00 15.97
N LEU A 67 30.56 -13.99 15.47
CA LEU A 67 32.02 -13.98 15.49
C LEU A 67 32.58 -13.85 16.91
N LEU A 68 31.99 -13.01 17.75
CA LEU A 68 32.45 -12.76 19.12
C LEU A 68 31.98 -13.84 20.11
N HIS A 69 30.87 -14.50 19.82
CA HIS A 69 30.28 -15.53 20.66
C HIS A 69 29.97 -16.81 19.85
N PRO A 70 30.95 -17.72 19.71
CA PRO A 70 30.77 -18.96 18.95
C PRO A 70 29.71 -19.90 19.54
N GLU A 71 29.39 -19.76 20.82
CA GLU A 71 28.41 -20.58 21.55
C GLU A 71 26.94 -20.17 21.30
N VAL A 72 26.70 -19.20 20.41
CA VAL A 72 25.33 -18.77 20.07
C VAL A 72 24.57 -19.93 19.43
N SER A 73 23.40 -20.24 20.00
CA SER A 73 22.53 -21.30 19.50
C SER A 73 22.12 -21.09 18.05
N ILE A 74 22.19 -22.15 17.25
CA ILE A 74 21.73 -22.15 15.86
C ILE A 74 20.25 -21.75 15.73
N VAL A 75 19.42 -22.08 16.74
CA VAL A 75 18.01 -21.70 16.78
C VAL A 75 17.86 -20.17 16.82
N THR A 76 18.70 -19.48 17.59
CA THR A 76 18.70 -18.02 17.66
C THR A 76 19.07 -17.40 16.32
N VAL A 77 20.09 -17.94 15.64
CA VAL A 77 20.50 -17.47 14.31
C VAL A 77 19.38 -17.66 13.30
N ILE A 78 18.70 -18.82 13.31
CA ILE A 78 17.56 -19.10 12.43
C ILE A 78 16.42 -18.09 12.68
N ILE A 79 16.04 -17.86 13.95
CA ILE A 79 14.97 -16.92 14.29
C ILE A 79 15.29 -15.51 13.78
N LEU A 80 16.51 -15.02 14.02
CA LEU A 80 16.92 -13.67 13.59
C LEU A 80 16.97 -13.54 12.07
N THR A 81 17.42 -14.60 11.38
CA THR A 81 17.45 -14.63 9.91
C THR A 81 16.04 -14.62 9.32
N VAL A 82 15.12 -15.41 9.87
CA VAL A 82 13.70 -15.41 9.45
C VAL A 82 13.07 -14.04 9.73
N ALA A 83 13.34 -13.44 10.90
CA ALA A 83 12.83 -12.11 11.23
C ALA A 83 13.31 -11.04 10.24
N PHE A 84 14.58 -11.09 9.81
CA PHE A 84 15.13 -10.20 8.78
C PHE A 84 14.41 -10.36 7.42
N LEU A 85 14.13 -11.60 6.99
CA LEU A 85 13.38 -11.81 5.75
C LEU A 85 11.95 -11.29 5.85
N MET A 86 11.29 -11.51 6.99
CA MET A 86 9.94 -11.03 7.24
C MET A 86 9.86 -9.50 7.29
N SER A 87 10.88 -8.82 7.84
CA SER A 87 10.89 -7.36 7.88
C SER A 87 10.94 -6.74 6.49
N GLY A 88 11.65 -7.35 5.53
CA GLY A 88 11.61 -6.96 4.12
C GLY A 88 10.20 -7.05 3.54
N GLY A 89 9.49 -8.15 3.81
CA GLY A 89 8.09 -8.32 3.39
C GLY A 89 7.16 -7.25 3.97
N VAL A 90 7.28 -6.99 5.28
CA VAL A 90 6.52 -5.92 5.96
C VAL A 90 6.84 -4.55 5.35
N TRP A 91 8.11 -4.24 5.09
CA TRP A 91 8.52 -2.96 4.50
C TRP A 91 7.91 -2.72 3.11
N LEU A 92 7.84 -3.77 2.27
CA LEU A 92 7.18 -3.71 0.97
C LEU A 92 5.66 -3.50 1.09
N LEU A 93 5.01 -4.17 2.05
CA LEU A 93 3.58 -4.00 2.31
C LEU A 93 3.26 -2.57 2.78
N LEU A 94 4.05 -2.02 3.70
CA LEU A 94 3.93 -0.64 4.13
C LEU A 94 4.16 0.34 2.97
N GLY A 95 5.03 0.00 2.02
CA GLY A 95 5.23 0.81 0.81
C GLY A 95 4.06 0.79 -0.15
N LYS A 96 3.38 -0.36 -0.29
CA LYS A 96 2.11 -0.42 -1.03
C LYS A 96 1.04 0.44 -0.37
N LEU A 97 0.97 0.43 0.96
CA LEU A 97 0.04 1.27 1.71
C LEU A 97 0.36 2.77 1.57
N GLU A 98 1.63 3.14 1.65
CA GLU A 98 2.08 4.52 1.47
C GLU A 98 1.67 5.07 0.10
N ARG A 99 1.83 4.26 -0.95
CA ARG A 99 1.44 4.64 -2.32
C ARG A 99 -0.04 5.01 -2.45
N GLN A 100 -0.93 4.43 -1.63
CA GLN A 100 -2.37 4.74 -1.63
C GLN A 100 -2.72 6.12 -1.05
N PHE A 101 -1.77 6.78 -0.38
CA PHE A 101 -1.90 8.18 0.02
C PHE A 101 -1.58 9.17 -1.11
N TYR A 102 -0.80 8.72 -2.10
CA TYR A 102 -0.47 9.50 -3.29
C TYR A 102 -1.43 9.24 -4.45
N GLN A 103 -1.83 7.98 -4.60
CA GLN A 103 -2.66 7.52 -5.71
C GLN A 103 -3.94 6.85 -5.19
N GLY A 104 -5.08 7.20 -5.78
CA GLY A 104 -6.35 6.52 -5.59
C GLY A 104 -6.34 5.07 -6.08
N ARG A 105 -7.35 4.29 -5.69
CA ARG A 105 -7.57 2.94 -6.25
C ARG A 105 -8.19 3.07 -7.64
N GLU A 106 -7.81 2.15 -8.52
CA GLU A 106 -8.36 2.09 -9.88
C GLU A 106 -9.85 1.77 -9.87
N ILE A 107 -10.26 0.81 -9.03
CA ILE A 107 -11.65 0.42 -8.83
C ILE A 107 -12.06 0.89 -7.44
N PRO A 108 -12.92 1.92 -7.32
CA PRO A 108 -13.44 2.33 -6.03
C PRO A 108 -14.32 1.21 -5.43
N PRO A 109 -14.42 1.09 -4.10
CA PRO A 109 -15.22 0.04 -3.46
C PRO A 109 -16.68 -0.02 -3.90
N ARG A 110 -17.25 1.14 -4.26
CA ARG A 110 -18.61 1.25 -4.79
C ARG A 110 -18.80 0.52 -6.12
N ASN A 111 -17.72 0.29 -6.86
CA ASN A 111 -17.70 -0.42 -8.14
C ASN A 111 -17.14 -1.84 -8.00
N TRP A 112 -17.00 -2.36 -6.79
CA TRP A 112 -16.68 -3.78 -6.64
C TRP A 112 -17.82 -4.62 -7.22
N PRO A 113 -17.51 -5.71 -7.94
CA PRO A 113 -18.55 -6.64 -8.36
C PRO A 113 -19.26 -7.11 -7.09
N GLU A 114 -20.59 -6.97 -7.06
CA GLU A 114 -21.39 -7.62 -6.04
C GLU A 114 -20.98 -9.10 -6.02
N LYS A 115 -20.81 -9.65 -4.82
CA LYS A 115 -20.68 -11.10 -4.71
C LYS A 115 -21.97 -11.64 -5.33
N VAL A 116 -21.84 -12.32 -6.47
CA VAL A 116 -22.97 -13.08 -7.02
C VAL A 116 -23.24 -14.15 -5.98
N ASP A 117 -24.21 -13.89 -5.10
CA ASP A 117 -24.69 -14.88 -4.15
C ASP A 117 -25.17 -16.07 -4.98
N LYS A 118 -24.36 -17.12 -5.00
CA LYS A 118 -24.64 -18.37 -5.71
C LYS A 118 -25.72 -19.15 -4.95
N GLU A 119 -26.91 -18.58 -4.77
CA GLU A 119 -28.01 -19.25 -4.07
C GLU A 119 -29.35 -18.56 -4.36
N ALA A 120 -29.63 -18.30 -5.64
CA ALA A 120 -31.03 -18.15 -6.09
C ALA A 120 -31.68 -19.55 -6.05
N LYS A 121 -32.13 -19.94 -4.84
CA LYS A 121 -32.96 -21.12 -4.62
C LYS A 121 -34.23 -21.00 -5.48
N PRO A 122 -34.52 -21.95 -6.39
CA PRO A 122 -35.79 -21.93 -7.12
C PRO A 122 -36.94 -22.10 -6.14
N ARG A 123 -37.95 -21.23 -6.28
CA ARG A 123 -39.25 -21.36 -5.59
C ARG A 123 -40.05 -22.48 -6.23
#